data_AF-A0A941S7X9-F1
#
_entry.id   AF-A0A941S7X9-F1
#
_cell.length_a   1.000
_cell.length_b   1.000
_cell.length_c   1.000
_cell.angle_alpha   90.00
_cell.angle_beta   90.00
_cell.angle_gamma   90.00
#
_symmetry.space_group_name_H-M   'P 1'
#
loop_
_entity.id
_entity.type
_entity.pdbx_description
1 polymer ?
#
loop_
_entity_poly.entity_id
_entity_poly.type
_entity_poly.pdbx_seq_one_letter_code
_entity_poly.pdbx_strand_id
1 'polypeptide(L)'
;MTDIAMLQRAGLAVAIGLLIGIERGWQEREAQDGARVAGIRTFTLISFLGAICALIAGTDRPILMGLAFVGFAFPFGLFEYRRARENRSFSVTGFVTG
;
A
#
# COMPACT_ATOMS: atom_id res chain seq x y z
N MET A 1 23.74 1.98 -18.28
CA MET A 1 23.88 2.72 -17.01
C MET A 1 22.53 3.01 -16.34
N THR A 2 21.44 3.10 -17.10
CA THR A 2 20.08 3.34 -16.61
C THR A 2 19.46 2.16 -15.86
N ASP A 3 19.78 0.92 -16.26
CA ASP A 3 19.11 -0.27 -15.69
C ASP A 3 19.49 -0.53 -14.22
N ILE A 4 20.77 -0.32 -13.87
CA ILE A 4 21.23 -0.43 -12.47
C ILE A 4 20.57 0.64 -11.60
N ALA A 5 20.46 1.88 -12.09
CA ALA A 5 19.79 2.95 -11.37
C ALA A 5 18.29 2.66 -11.17
N MET A 6 17.66 1.99 -12.14
CA MET A 6 16.27 1.56 -12.04
C MET A 6 16.09 0.44 -11.02
N LEU A 7 16.97 -0.55 -11.01
CA LEU A 7 16.98 -1.63 -10.03
C LEU A 7 17.24 -1.09 -8.61
N GLN A 8 18.15 -0.13 -8.46
CA GLN A 8 18.41 0.55 -7.18
C GLN A 8 17.17 1.28 -6.66
N ARG A 9 16.47 2.02 -7.53
CA ARG A 9 15.22 2.72 -7.16
C ARG A 9 14.11 1.74 -6.79
N ALA A 10 13.97 0.65 -7.54
CA ALA A 10 13.01 -0.40 -7.23
C ALA A 10 13.33 -1.08 -5.88
N GLY A 11 14.59 -1.44 -5.66
CA GLY A 11 15.06 -2.01 -4.39
C GLY A 11 14.86 -1.05 -3.21
N LEU A 12 15.14 0.24 -3.40
CA LEU A 12 14.92 1.28 -2.40
C LEU A 12 13.44 1.42 -2.06
N ALA A 13 12.55 1.46 -3.07
CA ALA A 13 11.11 1.53 -2.85
C ALA A 13 10.62 0.33 -2.03
N VAL A 14 11.04 -0.89 -2.39
CA VAL A 14 10.69 -2.11 -1.65
C VAL A 14 11.23 -2.07 -0.22
N ALA A 15 12.49 -1.65 -0.02
CA ALA A 15 13.09 -1.51 1.30
C ALA A 15 12.35 -0.50 2.19
N ILE A 16 11.91 0.63 1.62
CA ILE A 16 11.09 1.62 2.34
C ILE A 16 9.75 1.01 2.75
N GLY A 17 9.06 0.29 1.85
CA GLY A 17 7.81 -0.39 2.20
C GLY A 17 7.99 -1.45 3.28
N LEU A 18 9.09 -2.19 3.24
CA LEU A 18 9.46 -3.15 4.29
C LEU A 18 9.68 -2.44 5.63
N LEU A 19 10.44 -1.34 5.63
CA LEU A 19 10.76 -0.56 6.83
C LEU A 19 9.48 -0.01 7.49
N ILE A 20 8.60 0.63 6.70
CA ILE A 20 7.30 1.13 7.17
C ILE A 20 6.47 -0.02 7.75
N GLY A 21 6.43 -1.16 7.06
CA GLY A 21 5.72 -2.33 7.52
C GLY A 21 6.24 -2.89 8.85
N ILE A 22 7.56 -2.85 9.06
CA ILE A 22 8.19 -3.29 10.31
C ILE A 22 7.87 -2.32 11.44
N GLU A 23 8.02 -1.02 11.20
CA GLU A 23 7.74 0.03 12.19
C GLU A 23 6.29 -0.04 12.66
N ARG A 24 5.33 -0.10 11.72
CA ARG A 24 3.90 -0.23 12.03
C ARG A 24 3.57 -1.56 12.71
N GLY A 25 4.19 -2.65 12.26
CA GLY A 25 4.04 -3.97 12.88
C GLY A 25 4.64 -4.06 14.28
N TRP A 26 5.60 -3.21 14.63
CA TRP A 26 6.12 -3.06 15.99
C TRP A 26 5.23 -2.15 16.84
N GLN A 27 4.76 -1.03 16.29
CA GLN A 27 3.84 -0.11 16.97
C GLN A 27 2.52 -0.79 17.36
N GLU A 28 2.05 -1.74 16.57
CA GLU A 28 0.85 -2.52 16.86
C GLU A 28 1.03 -3.62 17.90
N ARG A 29 2.26 -3.91 18.35
CA ARG A 29 2.48 -4.89 19.43
C ARG A 29 1.96 -4.39 20.77
N GLU A 30 1.87 -3.08 20.96
CA GLU A 30 1.29 -2.44 22.13
C GLU A 30 -0.20 -2.10 21.93
N ALA A 31 -0.75 -2.31 20.72
CA ALA A 31 -2.14 -2.01 20.40
C ALA A 31 -3.06 -3.20 20.74
N GLN A 32 -4.25 -2.89 21.26
CA GLN A 32 -5.25 -3.86 21.71
C GLN A 32 -5.66 -4.85 20.60
N ASP A 33 -5.94 -6.10 20.97
CA ASP A 33 -6.35 -7.15 20.04
C ASP A 33 -7.58 -6.72 19.20
N GLY A 34 -7.40 -6.70 17.87
CA GLY A 34 -8.42 -6.25 16.89
C GLY A 34 -8.04 -5.01 16.07
N ALA A 35 -7.00 -4.27 16.48
CA ALA A 35 -6.55 -3.04 15.81
C ALA A 35 -5.36 -3.25 14.83
N ARG A 36 -5.00 -4.48 14.46
CA ARG A 36 -3.86 -4.74 13.56
C ARG A 36 -4.12 -4.18 12.16
N VAL A 37 -3.55 -3.03 11.83
CA VAL A 37 -3.58 -2.34 10.52
C VAL A 37 -2.43 -2.89 9.68
N ALA A 38 -2.80 -3.55 8.59
CA ALA A 38 -1.94 -3.87 7.44
C ALA A 38 -0.44 -4.09 7.76
N GLY A 39 -0.04 -5.33 8.03
CA GLY A 39 1.36 -5.64 8.39
C GLY A 39 2.39 -5.53 7.25
N ILE A 40 3.62 -5.96 7.54
CA ILE A 40 4.81 -5.94 6.63
C ILE A 40 4.49 -6.38 5.20
N ARG A 41 3.64 -7.40 5.02
CA ARG A 41 3.28 -7.95 3.71
C ARG A 41 2.59 -6.92 2.81
N THR A 42 1.68 -6.12 3.36
CA THR A 42 0.89 -5.17 2.58
C THR A 42 1.75 -4.01 2.10
N PHE A 43 2.53 -3.38 2.98
CA PHE A 43 3.41 -2.27 2.61
C PHE A 43 4.51 -2.67 1.63
N THR A 44 5.04 -3.90 1.75
CA THR A 44 5.99 -4.45 0.78
C THR A 44 5.37 -4.64 -0.61
N LEU A 45 4.14 -5.15 -0.67
CA LEU A 45 3.43 -5.32 -1.95
C LEU A 45 3.05 -3.98 -2.59
N ILE A 46 2.65 -2.99 -1.78
CA ILE A 46 2.35 -1.62 -2.23
C ILE A 46 3.59 -0.97 -2.87
N SER A 47 4.72 -1.04 -2.18
CA SER A 47 5.95 -0.42 -2.69
C SER A 47 6.51 -1.16 -3.90
N PHE A 48 6.38 -2.49 -3.96
CA PHE A 48 6.72 -3.29 -5.14
C PHE A 48 5.87 -2.91 -6.34
N LEU A 49 4.55 -2.74 -6.16
CA LEU A 49 3.68 -2.25 -7.22
C LEU A 49 4.08 -0.85 -7.69
N GLY A 50 4.44 0.06 -6.78
CA GLY A 50 4.98 1.37 -7.13
C GLY A 50 6.22 1.29 -8.03
N ALA A 51 7.12 0.33 -7.76
CA ALA A 51 8.28 0.07 -8.60
C ALA A 51 7.88 -0.46 -9.99
N ILE A 52 6.86 -1.32 -10.09
CA ILE A 52 6.28 -1.78 -11.38
C ILE A 52 5.68 -0.61 -12.16
N CYS A 53 4.94 0.28 -11.49
CA CYS A 53 4.39 1.48 -12.13
C CYS A 53 5.49 2.39 -12.68
N ALA A 54 6.61 2.54 -11.96
CA ALA A 54 7.77 3.29 -12.43
C ALA A 54 8.44 2.66 -13.67
N LEU A 55 8.42 1.33 -13.79
CA LEU A 55 8.85 0.60 -14.99
C LEU A 55 7.94 0.86 -16.19
N ILE A 56 6.63 0.88 -15.95
CA ILE A 56 5.62 1.08 -16.99
C ILE A 56 5.54 2.54 -17.45
N ALA A 57 5.85 3.51 -16.58
CA ALA A 57 5.77 4.93 -16.87
C ALA A 57 6.62 5.40 -18.06
N GLY A 58 7.67 4.65 -18.43
CA GLY A 58 8.49 4.92 -19.61
C GLY A 58 7.90 4.40 -20.93
N THR A 59 6.75 3.73 -20.91
CA THR A 59 6.11 3.16 -22.10
C THR A 59 5.01 4.07 -22.64
N ASP A 60 4.85 4.10 -23.96
CA ASP A 60 3.83 4.89 -24.67
C ASP A 60 2.40 4.31 -24.55
N ARG A 61 2.14 3.58 -23.45
CA ARG A 61 0.91 2.84 -23.18
C ARG A 61 0.33 3.26 -21.83
N PRO A 62 -0.30 4.46 -21.75
CA PRO A 62 -0.85 4.99 -20.49
C PRO A 62 -1.92 4.10 -19.87
N ILE A 63 -2.58 3.27 -20.68
CA ILE A 63 -3.59 2.31 -20.20
C ILE A 63 -3.03 1.27 -19.23
N LEU A 64 -1.74 0.92 -19.33
CA LEU A 64 -1.10 -0.01 -18.41
C LEU A 64 -0.99 0.58 -16.99
N MET A 65 -0.76 1.88 -16.88
CA MET A 65 -0.75 2.59 -15.60
C MET A 65 -2.15 2.58 -14.96
N GLY A 66 -3.20 2.81 -15.77
CA GLY A 66 -4.59 2.71 -15.33
C GLY A 66 -4.97 1.31 -14.85
N LEU A 67 -4.57 0.27 -15.60
CA LEU A 67 -4.78 -1.12 -15.20
C LEU A 67 -4.01 -1.50 -13.94
N ALA A 68 -2.76 -1.06 -13.79
CA ALA A 68 -1.97 -1.30 -12.59
C ALA A 68 -2.60 -0.64 -11.35
N PHE A 69 -3.09 0.60 -11.51
CA PHE A 69 -3.79 1.31 -10.44
C PHE A 69 -5.10 0.62 -10.05
N VAL A 70 -5.98 0.31 -11.02
CA VAL A 70 -7.25 -0.37 -10.77
C VAL A 70 -7.03 -1.76 -10.19
N GLY A 71 -6.05 -2.51 -10.72
CA GLY A 71 -5.71 -3.86 -10.27
C GLY A 71 -5.25 -3.91 -8.81
N PHE A 72 -4.76 -2.81 -8.26
CA PHE A 72 -4.42 -2.70 -6.84
C PHE A 72 -5.51 -2.04 -6.00
N ALA A 73 -6.03 -0.91 -6.45
CA ALA A 73 -7.03 -0.13 -5.73
C ALA A 73 -8.32 -0.91 -5.50
N PHE A 74 -8.75 -1.73 -6.46
CA PHE A 74 -9.97 -2.52 -6.35
C PHE A 74 -9.89 -3.60 -5.24
N PRO A 75 -8.94 -4.56 -5.26
CA PRO A 75 -8.84 -5.56 -4.20
C PRO A 75 -8.47 -4.94 -2.84
N PHE A 76 -7.60 -3.93 -2.81
CA PHE A 76 -7.24 -3.24 -1.57
C PHE A 76 -8.44 -2.49 -0.97
N GLY A 77 -9.21 -1.77 -1.80
CA GLY A 77 -10.44 -1.10 -1.38
C GLY A 77 -11.51 -2.08 -0.90
N LEU A 78 -11.66 -3.23 -1.56
CA LEU A 78 -12.52 -4.33 -1.09
C LEU A 78 -12.08 -4.88 0.27
N PHE A 79 -10.78 -5.07 0.47
CA PHE A 79 -10.23 -5.53 1.74
C PHE A 79 -10.51 -4.52 2.86
N GLU A 80 -10.21 -3.25 2.65
CA GLU A 80 -10.47 -2.18 3.64
C GLU A 80 -11.97 -1.97 3.86
N TYR A 81 -12.80 -2.07 2.84
CA TYR A 81 -14.26 -2.01 2.98
C TYR A 81 -14.80 -3.15 3.86
N ARG A 82 -14.31 -4.38 3.65
CA ARG A 82 -14.68 -5.52 4.50
C ARG A 82 -14.21 -5.32 5.93
N ARG A 83 -12.97 -4.85 6.10
CA ARG A 83 -12.39 -4.53 7.40
C ARG A 83 -13.16 -3.44 8.15
N ALA A 84 -13.55 -2.36 7.47
CA ALA A 84 -14.36 -1.29 8.03
C ALA A 84 -15.74 -1.78 8.48
N ARG A 85 -16.35 -2.69 7.70
CA ARG A 85 -17.63 -3.31 8.05
C ARG A 85 -17.54 -4.24 9.25
N GLU A 86 -16.44 -4.96 9.41
CA GLU A 86 -16.19 -5.87 10.53
C GLU A 86 -15.86 -5.13 11.84
N ASN A 87 -15.06 -4.06 11.77
CA ASN A 87 -14.61 -3.32 12.96
C ASN A 87 -15.56 -2.22 13.47
N ARG A 88 -16.74 -2.02 12.85
CA ARG A 88 -17.74 -0.94 13.18
C ARG A 88 -17.17 0.48 13.37
N SER A 89 -15.90 0.72 13.07
CA SER A 89 -15.27 2.03 13.16
C SER A 89 -15.48 2.77 11.86
N PHE A 90 -16.64 3.42 11.77
CA PHE A 90 -16.83 4.56 10.90
C PHE A 90 -16.15 5.76 11.56
N SER A 91 -14.89 6.04 11.23
CA SER A 91 -14.33 7.37 11.47
C SER A 91 -14.24 8.10 10.15
N VAL A 92 -15.38 8.67 9.78
CA VAL A 92 -15.46 9.85 8.94
C VAL A 92 -15.32 11.02 9.92
N THR A 93 -14.88 12.18 9.46
CA THR A 93 -15.08 13.47 10.15
C THR A 93 -16.58 13.78 10.48
N GLY A 94 -17.50 12.81 10.32
CA GLY A 94 -18.95 12.88 10.42
C GLY A 94 -19.58 12.63 11.79
N PHE A 95 -18.80 12.47 12.87
CA PHE A 95 -19.35 12.70 14.22
C PHE A 95 -19.15 14.15 14.68
N VAL A 96 -18.25 14.92 14.04
CA VAL A 96 -17.88 16.28 14.49
C VAL A 96 -18.71 17.38 13.82
N THR A 97 -19.47 17.07 12.77
CA THR A 97 -20.40 18.03 12.14
C THR A 97 -21.88 17.65 12.30
N GLY A 98 -22.19 16.66 13.15
CA GLY A 98 -23.55 16.21 13.47
C GLY A 98 -23.83 16.26 14.96
#